data_AF-A0A2K9IZI5-F1
#
_entry.id   AF-A0A2K9IZI5-F1
#
_cell.length_a   1.000
_cell.length_b   1.000
_cell.length_c   1.000
_cell.angle_alpha   90.00
_cell.angle_beta   90.00
_cell.angle_gamma   90.00
#
_symmetry.space_group_name_H-M   'P 1'
#
loop_
_entity.id
_entity.type
_entity.pdbx_description
1 polymer ?
#
loop_
_entity_poly.entity_id
_entity_poly.type
_entity_poly.pdbx_seq_one_letter_code
_entity_poly.pdbx_strand_id
1 'polypeptide(L)'
;MPMIGIGMKGEVREPFATLISLINEQETYVISVDIPSGVPADEGENSIYAVQADYTVIIGAPKESAFLPNTAPFYGEWDVVSIGLPTFMFHRLTNKTVWQLENVEKTLPKRELFDHKGNHGKGLIIGGCKEMPGALSMSVQAALKSGAGLITGASALPVIQMIAGNSVEAMYIPLMDTNGYLNNHSEISFGAYDAAAIGMGLGRKKITKDFVAHVMKTATCPIIIDGDGLYHLSQLLPDLNARAYSTVITPHPGEMAMLLGITIREVLQKPFQYAKEFAQTYSVYVVLKGRYTIITAPDGVQRLNPTGNAGLSKGGSGDVLTGIMLAMVMQKQSLLDALCNACFIHGMSADLLVQDQHSEHDLLASDVINGITRVYRAILSSG
;
A
#
# COMPACT_ATOMS: atom_id res chain seq x y z
N MET A 1 -5.97 -21.91 -30.68
CA MET A 1 -7.18 -21.14 -31.08
C MET A 1 -7.78 -20.58 -29.79
N PRO A 2 -8.02 -19.26 -29.66
CA PRO A 2 -8.59 -18.70 -28.44
C PRO A 2 -10.01 -19.27 -28.23
N MET A 3 -10.27 -19.83 -27.06
CA MET A 3 -11.51 -20.56 -26.77
C MET A 3 -12.57 -19.66 -26.15
N ILE A 4 -12.23 -18.98 -25.05
CA ILE A 4 -13.12 -18.12 -24.27
C ILE A 4 -12.34 -16.87 -23.84
N GLY A 5 -12.93 -15.68 -24.04
CA GLY A 5 -12.36 -14.39 -23.64
C GLY A 5 -13.16 -13.70 -22.52
N ILE A 6 -13.07 -12.37 -22.43
CA ILE A 6 -13.66 -11.53 -21.36
C ILE A 6 -15.19 -11.66 -21.14
N GLY A 7 -15.91 -12.30 -22.05
CA GLY A 7 -17.37 -12.48 -21.97
C GLY A 7 -17.83 -13.65 -21.08
N MET A 8 -16.90 -14.42 -20.52
CA MET A 8 -17.23 -15.57 -19.68
C MET A 8 -17.95 -15.15 -18.39
N LYS A 9 -19.03 -15.85 -18.05
CA LYS A 9 -19.72 -15.73 -16.76
C LYS A 9 -20.09 -17.11 -16.24
N GLY A 10 -19.81 -17.37 -14.97
CA GLY A 10 -20.07 -18.65 -14.32
C GLY A 10 -19.12 -19.76 -14.76
N GLU A 11 -19.47 -21.00 -14.45
CA GLU A 11 -18.61 -22.17 -14.63
C GLU A 11 -18.36 -22.51 -16.12
N VAL A 12 -17.14 -23.01 -16.41
CA VAL A 12 -16.81 -23.56 -17.72
C VAL A 12 -17.66 -24.80 -18.00
N ARG A 13 -18.29 -24.84 -19.18
CA ARG A 13 -19.12 -25.96 -19.62
C ARG A 13 -18.42 -26.77 -20.72
N GLU A 14 -18.89 -27.99 -20.95
CA GLU A 14 -18.46 -28.78 -22.09
C GLU A 14 -18.79 -28.11 -23.44
N PRO A 15 -17.96 -28.31 -24.48
CA PRO A 15 -16.76 -29.15 -24.53
C PRO A 15 -15.48 -28.46 -24.01
N PHE A 16 -15.58 -27.20 -23.54
CA PHE A 16 -14.41 -26.42 -23.14
C PHE A 16 -13.76 -26.95 -21.87
N ALA A 17 -14.53 -27.51 -20.95
CA ALA A 17 -13.97 -28.11 -19.73
C ALA A 17 -13.02 -29.27 -20.08
N THR A 18 -13.46 -30.19 -20.97
CA THR A 18 -12.59 -31.26 -21.48
C THR A 18 -11.34 -30.71 -22.17
N LEU A 19 -11.48 -29.69 -23.01
CA LEU A 19 -10.33 -29.09 -23.70
C LEU A 19 -9.31 -28.46 -22.74
N ILE A 20 -9.79 -27.79 -21.69
CA ILE A 20 -8.93 -27.19 -20.66
C ILE A 20 -8.14 -28.28 -19.92
N SER A 21 -8.80 -29.39 -19.53
CA SER A 21 -8.10 -30.53 -18.90
C SER A 21 -7.00 -31.05 -19.81
N LEU A 22 -7.34 -31.30 -21.08
CA LEU A 22 -6.40 -31.83 -22.06
C LEU A 22 -5.21 -30.88 -22.28
N ILE A 23 -5.41 -29.57 -22.27
CA ILE A 23 -4.31 -28.59 -22.39
C ILE A 23 -3.42 -28.63 -21.15
N ASN A 24 -4.00 -28.57 -19.95
CA ASN A 24 -3.26 -28.51 -18.70
C ASN A 24 -2.49 -29.81 -18.37
N GLU A 25 -2.91 -30.94 -18.95
CA GLU A 25 -2.22 -32.23 -18.81
C GLU A 25 -0.99 -32.38 -19.73
N GLN A 26 -0.81 -31.50 -20.73
CA GLN A 26 0.35 -31.55 -21.62
C GLN A 26 1.52 -30.75 -21.03
N GLU A 27 2.74 -31.22 -21.25
CA GLU A 27 3.98 -30.49 -20.91
C GLU A 27 4.40 -29.49 -22.00
N THR A 28 3.45 -29.04 -22.83
CA THR A 28 3.71 -28.08 -23.91
C THR A 28 3.62 -26.65 -23.41
N TYR A 29 4.46 -25.75 -23.93
CA TYR A 29 4.40 -24.33 -23.60
C TYR A 29 3.06 -23.70 -24.06
N VAL A 30 2.27 -23.19 -23.12
CA VAL A 30 0.92 -22.67 -23.35
C VAL A 30 0.94 -21.14 -23.38
N ILE A 31 0.56 -20.57 -24.52
CA ILE A 31 0.36 -19.13 -24.68
C ILE A 31 -1.14 -18.82 -24.73
N SER A 32 -1.61 -18.01 -23.78
CA SER A 32 -2.95 -17.45 -23.78
C SER A 32 -2.98 -16.08 -24.45
N VAL A 33 -4.08 -15.79 -25.15
CA VAL A 33 -4.30 -14.49 -25.79
C VAL A 33 -5.42 -13.78 -25.04
N ASP A 34 -5.15 -12.55 -24.63
CA ASP A 34 -5.98 -11.65 -23.83
C ASP A 34 -6.22 -12.07 -22.37
N ILE A 35 -6.74 -13.27 -22.16
CA ILE A 35 -7.04 -13.86 -20.86
C ILE A 35 -6.97 -15.39 -20.98
N PRO A 36 -6.39 -16.13 -20.01
CA PRO A 36 -6.45 -17.58 -20.03
C PRO A 36 -7.89 -18.06 -20.02
N SER A 37 -8.24 -18.94 -20.96
CA SER A 37 -9.63 -19.39 -21.12
C SER A 37 -10.12 -20.10 -19.86
N GLY A 38 -11.25 -19.66 -19.31
CA GLY A 38 -11.77 -20.13 -18.01
C GLY A 38 -11.57 -19.13 -16.87
N VAL A 39 -10.67 -18.16 -17.02
CA VAL A 39 -10.47 -17.10 -16.03
C VAL A 39 -11.52 -15.99 -16.23
N PRO A 40 -12.22 -15.54 -15.18
CA PRO A 40 -13.11 -14.37 -15.27
C PRO A 40 -12.29 -13.09 -15.46
N ALA A 41 -12.82 -12.09 -16.16
CA ALA A 41 -12.12 -10.81 -16.31
C ALA A 41 -12.12 -10.00 -15.00
N ASP A 42 -13.22 -10.05 -14.26
CA ASP A 42 -13.42 -9.31 -13.01
C ASP A 42 -13.14 -10.19 -11.79
N GLU A 43 -13.18 -9.58 -10.60
CA GLU A 43 -13.07 -10.29 -9.32
C GLU A 43 -14.35 -11.01 -8.87
N GLY A 44 -14.24 -11.84 -7.83
CA GLY A 44 -15.38 -12.39 -7.11
C GLY A 44 -15.83 -13.81 -7.46
N GLU A 45 -15.13 -14.51 -8.35
CA GLU A 45 -15.45 -15.90 -8.69
C GLU A 45 -14.74 -16.89 -7.77
N ASN A 46 -15.45 -17.94 -7.35
CA ASN A 46 -15.01 -18.85 -6.29
C ASN A 46 -14.33 -20.12 -6.78
N SER A 47 -14.69 -20.57 -7.97
CA SER A 47 -14.19 -21.80 -8.58
C SER A 47 -13.63 -21.47 -9.96
N ILE A 48 -12.30 -21.45 -10.05
CA ILE A 48 -11.61 -21.17 -11.31
C ILE A 48 -11.20 -22.49 -11.91
N TYR A 49 -11.81 -22.84 -13.05
CA TYR A 49 -11.40 -23.95 -13.88
C TYR A 49 -10.94 -23.38 -15.22
N ALA A 50 -9.63 -23.23 -15.38
CA ALA A 50 -9.06 -22.46 -16.48
C ALA A 50 -7.78 -23.08 -17.03
N VAL A 51 -7.41 -22.63 -18.23
CA VAL A 51 -6.10 -22.90 -18.84
C VAL A 51 -5.01 -22.33 -17.95
N GLN A 52 -4.02 -23.16 -17.62
CA GLN A 52 -2.78 -22.76 -16.96
C GLN A 52 -1.79 -22.32 -18.05
N ALA A 53 -1.64 -21.01 -18.24
CA ALA A 53 -0.71 -20.48 -19.23
C ALA A 53 0.71 -20.36 -18.66
N ASP A 54 1.71 -20.58 -19.51
CA ASP A 54 3.09 -20.18 -19.21
C ASP A 54 3.32 -18.70 -19.53
N TYR A 55 2.62 -18.19 -20.55
CA TYR A 55 2.65 -16.78 -20.94
C TYR A 55 1.30 -16.27 -21.45
N THR A 56 0.92 -15.05 -21.12
CA THR A 56 -0.30 -14.39 -21.61
C THR A 56 0.00 -13.08 -22.32
N VAL A 57 -0.45 -12.97 -23.57
CA VAL A 57 -0.43 -11.71 -24.34
C VAL A 57 -1.72 -10.94 -24.06
N ILE A 58 -1.71 -10.01 -23.11
CA ILE A 58 -2.88 -9.23 -22.72
C ILE A 58 -3.15 -8.13 -23.76
N ILE A 59 -4.39 -8.02 -24.26
CA ILE A 59 -4.73 -7.02 -25.27
C ILE A 59 -5.25 -5.75 -24.60
N GLY A 60 -4.61 -4.61 -24.89
CA GLY A 60 -5.06 -3.27 -24.51
C GLY A 60 -4.81 -2.89 -23.06
N ALA A 61 -5.38 -3.64 -22.10
CA ALA A 61 -5.21 -3.40 -20.67
C ALA A 61 -5.37 -4.70 -19.86
N PRO A 62 -4.65 -4.83 -18.73
CA PRO A 62 -4.80 -5.96 -17.83
C PRO A 62 -6.16 -5.92 -17.13
N LYS A 63 -6.70 -7.12 -16.90
CA LYS A 63 -7.99 -7.34 -16.24
C LYS A 63 -7.75 -7.44 -14.73
N GLU A 64 -8.79 -7.27 -13.91
CA GLU A 64 -8.65 -7.36 -12.46
C GLU A 64 -8.10 -8.73 -12.03
N SER A 65 -8.54 -9.79 -12.68
CA SER A 65 -8.09 -11.16 -12.42
C SER A 65 -6.60 -11.40 -12.69
N ALA A 66 -5.91 -10.55 -13.44
CA ALA A 66 -4.45 -10.62 -13.55
C ALA A 66 -3.74 -10.30 -12.22
N PHE A 67 -4.48 -9.71 -11.26
CA PHE A 67 -3.93 -9.19 -10.00
C PHE A 67 -4.53 -9.84 -8.75
N LEU A 68 -5.36 -10.89 -8.89
CA LEU A 68 -5.96 -11.57 -7.73
C LEU A 68 -5.20 -12.86 -7.41
N PRO A 69 -4.98 -13.22 -6.14
CA PRO A 69 -4.24 -14.42 -5.77
C PRO A 69 -4.79 -15.73 -6.34
N ASN A 70 -6.10 -15.81 -6.55
CA ASN A 70 -6.78 -17.01 -7.06
C ASN A 70 -6.81 -17.11 -8.59
N THR A 71 -6.44 -16.06 -9.32
CA THR A 71 -6.52 -16.03 -10.80
C THR A 71 -5.21 -15.61 -11.47
N ALA A 72 -4.40 -14.76 -10.83
CA ALA A 72 -3.09 -14.36 -11.33
C ALA A 72 -2.17 -15.54 -11.67
N PRO A 73 -2.12 -16.65 -10.90
CA PRO A 73 -1.28 -17.79 -11.25
C PRO A 73 -1.58 -18.42 -12.61
N PHE A 74 -2.82 -18.31 -13.13
CA PHE A 74 -3.19 -18.87 -14.43
C PHE A 74 -2.60 -18.10 -15.62
N TYR A 75 -2.18 -16.84 -15.42
CA TYR A 75 -1.66 -16.00 -16.48
C TYR A 75 -0.21 -16.35 -16.88
N GLY A 76 0.56 -17.00 -16.01
CA GLY A 76 2.00 -17.15 -16.18
C GLY A 76 2.69 -15.78 -16.20
N GLU A 77 3.75 -15.66 -16.99
CA GLU A 77 4.30 -14.35 -17.34
C GLU A 77 3.35 -13.62 -18.30
N TRP A 78 3.32 -12.29 -18.30
CA TRP A 78 2.44 -11.57 -19.22
C TRP A 78 2.96 -10.19 -19.58
N ASP A 79 2.64 -9.76 -20.79
CA ASP A 79 2.82 -8.40 -21.27
C ASP A 79 1.53 -7.87 -21.89
N VAL A 80 1.40 -6.55 -21.90
CA VAL A 80 0.27 -5.85 -22.50
C VAL A 80 0.65 -5.36 -23.90
N VAL A 81 -0.07 -5.81 -24.92
CA VAL A 81 0.10 -5.33 -26.30
C VAL A 81 -0.96 -4.30 -26.67
N SER A 82 -0.49 -3.21 -27.26
CA SER A 82 -1.37 -2.19 -27.83
C SER A 82 -1.87 -2.63 -29.20
N ILE A 83 -3.19 -2.57 -29.40
CA ILE A 83 -3.84 -2.78 -30.70
C ILE A 83 -4.30 -1.45 -31.33
N GLY A 84 -3.70 -0.33 -30.91
CA GLY A 84 -4.05 1.00 -31.42
C GLY A 84 -5.29 1.63 -30.77
N LEU A 85 -5.79 1.08 -29.66
CA LEU A 85 -6.85 1.71 -28.88
C LEU A 85 -6.32 2.99 -28.22
N PRO A 86 -6.99 4.15 -28.38
CA PRO A 86 -6.55 5.38 -27.75
C PRO A 86 -6.60 5.27 -26.22
N THR A 87 -5.51 5.62 -25.52
CA THR A 87 -5.41 5.50 -24.06
C THR A 87 -6.48 6.30 -23.31
N PHE A 88 -6.91 7.44 -23.85
CA PHE A 88 -7.97 8.26 -23.26
C PHE A 88 -9.33 7.55 -23.17
N MET A 89 -9.56 6.51 -23.97
CA MET A 89 -10.79 5.72 -23.90
C MET A 89 -10.88 4.95 -22.59
N PHE A 90 -9.76 4.42 -22.09
CA PHE A 90 -9.73 3.71 -20.81
C PHE A 90 -10.09 4.64 -19.65
N HIS A 91 -9.62 5.89 -19.66
CA HIS A 91 -9.96 6.89 -18.64
C HIS A 91 -11.45 7.26 -18.60
N ARG A 92 -12.21 7.00 -19.67
CA ARG A 92 -13.68 7.18 -19.69
C ARG A 92 -14.44 5.94 -19.25
N LEU A 93 -13.84 4.76 -19.37
CA LEU A 93 -14.48 3.47 -19.13
C LEU A 93 -14.19 2.91 -17.74
N THR A 94 -13.07 3.29 -17.13
CA THR A 94 -12.67 2.81 -15.82
C THR A 94 -11.95 3.88 -15.01
N ASN A 95 -12.17 3.84 -13.69
CA ASN A 95 -11.45 4.65 -12.72
C ASN A 95 -10.23 3.91 -12.13
N LYS A 96 -9.87 2.75 -12.70
CA LYS A 96 -8.74 1.91 -12.27
C LYS A 96 -7.57 2.05 -13.24
N THR A 97 -6.36 2.24 -12.71
CA THR A 97 -5.13 2.24 -13.53
C THR A 97 -3.96 1.61 -12.78
N VAL A 98 -3.05 0.95 -13.50
CA VAL A 98 -1.78 0.50 -12.95
C VAL A 98 -0.83 1.70 -12.80
N TRP A 99 -0.16 1.81 -11.66
CA TRP A 99 0.84 2.84 -11.38
C TRP A 99 2.21 2.37 -11.85
N GLN A 100 2.76 3.06 -12.86
CA GLN A 100 4.01 2.71 -13.52
C GLN A 100 5.08 3.78 -13.26
N LEU A 101 6.31 3.51 -13.69
CA LEU A 101 7.45 4.42 -13.51
C LEU A 101 7.17 5.81 -14.08
N GLU A 102 6.53 5.89 -15.25
CA GLU A 102 6.18 7.14 -15.92
C GLU A 102 5.18 7.98 -15.10
N ASN A 103 4.34 7.33 -14.28
CA ASN A 103 3.46 8.05 -13.36
C ASN A 103 4.26 8.67 -12.23
N VAL A 104 5.23 7.94 -11.69
CA VAL A 104 6.13 8.43 -10.64
C VAL A 104 6.95 9.60 -11.16
N GLU A 105 7.60 9.48 -12.32
CA GLU A 105 8.39 10.56 -12.92
C GLU A 105 7.61 11.86 -13.13
N LYS A 106 6.32 11.74 -13.47
CA LYS A 106 5.44 12.90 -13.69
C LYS A 106 4.92 13.55 -12.42
N THR A 107 4.81 12.79 -11.33
CA THR A 107 4.10 13.23 -10.11
C THR A 107 5.02 13.43 -8.92
N LEU A 108 6.20 12.82 -8.92
CA LEU A 108 7.17 12.94 -7.83
C LEU A 108 7.60 14.41 -7.67
N PRO A 109 7.51 14.97 -6.46
CA PRO A 109 7.88 16.36 -6.23
C PRO A 109 9.34 16.64 -6.61
N LYS A 110 9.56 17.68 -7.42
CA LYS A 110 10.91 18.15 -7.77
C LYS A 110 11.47 19.01 -6.64
N ARG A 111 12.79 18.97 -6.47
CA ARG A 111 13.53 19.85 -5.55
C ARG A 111 14.08 21.04 -6.32
N GLU A 112 13.66 22.23 -5.94
CA GLU A 112 14.09 23.48 -6.54
C GLU A 112 15.40 23.98 -5.91
N LEU A 113 16.18 24.75 -6.68
CA LEU A 113 17.52 25.23 -6.26
C LEU A 113 17.51 26.02 -4.93
N PHE A 114 16.41 26.70 -4.64
CA PHE A 114 16.25 27.56 -3.46
C PHE A 114 15.32 26.95 -2.40
N ASP A 115 14.98 25.67 -2.50
CA ASP A 115 14.17 25.00 -1.48
C ASP A 115 14.91 24.95 -0.14
N HIS A 116 14.16 25.18 0.95
CA HIS A 116 14.61 24.92 2.30
C HIS A 116 13.81 23.77 2.91
N LYS A 117 14.23 23.26 4.09
CA LYS A 117 13.57 22.12 4.76
C LYS A 117 12.04 22.24 4.90
N GLY A 118 11.50 23.44 5.06
CA GLY A 118 10.04 23.66 5.11
C GLY A 118 9.29 23.40 3.78
N ASN A 119 9.96 23.43 2.63
CA ASN A 119 9.34 23.16 1.33
C ASN A 119 8.98 21.68 1.17
N HIS A 120 9.65 20.80 1.91
CA HIS A 120 9.50 19.34 1.85
C HIS A 120 8.68 18.78 3.01
N GLY A 121 7.87 19.63 3.65
CA GLY A 121 6.91 19.25 4.67
C GLY A 121 7.50 18.94 6.05
N LYS A 122 6.62 18.96 7.04
CA LYS A 122 6.86 18.60 8.44
C LYS A 122 5.94 17.45 8.83
N GLY A 123 6.52 16.30 9.12
CA GLY A 123 5.80 15.08 9.45
C GLY A 123 5.90 14.74 10.94
N LEU A 124 4.81 14.23 11.50
CA LEU A 124 4.76 13.66 12.84
C LEU A 124 4.51 12.14 12.77
N ILE A 125 5.31 11.33 13.46
CA ILE A 125 5.13 9.89 13.54
C ILE A 125 4.88 9.52 15.00
N ILE A 126 3.68 9.02 15.30
CA ILE A 126 3.26 8.65 16.65
C ILE A 126 3.16 7.13 16.73
N GLY A 127 4.00 6.52 17.55
CA GLY A 127 4.08 5.07 17.60
C GLY A 127 5.03 4.56 18.66
N GLY A 128 5.28 3.27 18.61
CA GLY A 128 6.15 2.57 19.54
C GLY A 128 5.56 2.46 20.95
N CYS A 129 5.70 1.27 21.51
CA CYS A 129 5.49 0.98 22.92
C CYS A 129 6.76 0.31 23.45
N LYS A 130 6.83 0.05 24.75
CA LYS A 130 8.00 -0.61 25.35
C LYS A 130 8.37 -1.95 24.69
N GLU A 131 7.40 -2.68 24.14
CA GLU A 131 7.63 -3.97 23.46
C GLU A 131 7.97 -3.81 21.97
N MET A 132 7.58 -2.71 21.34
CA MET A 132 7.71 -2.49 19.90
C MET A 132 8.36 -1.14 19.55
N PRO A 133 9.51 -0.77 20.15
CA PRO A 133 10.18 0.50 19.85
C PRO A 133 10.68 0.55 18.40
N GLY A 134 11.03 -0.60 17.81
CA GLY A 134 11.55 -0.70 16.45
C GLY A 134 10.59 -0.21 15.36
N ALA A 135 9.28 -0.34 15.57
CA ALA A 135 8.26 0.11 14.63
C ALA A 135 8.33 1.63 14.39
N LEU A 136 8.49 2.40 15.47
CA LEU A 136 8.72 3.85 15.39
C LEU A 136 10.06 4.17 14.73
N SER A 137 11.13 3.45 15.11
CA SER A 137 12.46 3.66 14.53
C SER A 137 12.47 3.48 13.01
N MET A 138 11.88 2.39 12.51
CA MET A 138 11.82 2.09 11.08
C MET A 138 11.00 3.14 10.31
N SER A 139 9.84 3.53 10.86
CA SER A 139 9.00 4.57 10.26
C SER A 139 9.73 5.91 10.15
N VAL A 140 10.43 6.32 11.21
CA VAL A 140 11.21 7.57 11.24
C VAL A 140 12.35 7.55 10.22
N GLN A 141 13.14 6.49 10.19
CA GLN A 141 14.25 6.36 9.24
C GLN A 141 13.77 6.33 7.79
N ALA A 142 12.68 5.59 7.51
CA ALA A 142 12.10 5.50 6.18
C ALA A 142 11.58 6.86 5.70
N ALA A 143 10.95 7.64 6.59
CA ALA A 143 10.49 8.98 6.27
C ALA A 143 11.66 9.92 5.95
N LEU A 144 12.72 9.92 6.78
CA LEU A 144 13.92 10.73 6.55
C LEU A 144 14.59 10.42 5.20
N LYS A 145 14.72 9.14 4.84
CA LYS A 145 15.30 8.73 3.55
C LYS A 145 14.38 8.96 2.34
N SER A 146 13.09 9.19 2.59
CA SER A 146 12.08 9.44 1.55
C SER A 146 11.92 10.91 1.16
N GLY A 147 12.95 11.72 1.41
CA GLY A 147 12.96 13.12 0.98
C GLY A 147 12.16 14.06 1.88
N ALA A 148 11.90 13.66 3.13
CA ALA A 148 11.26 14.50 4.13
C ALA A 148 12.05 15.79 4.42
N GLY A 149 11.33 16.88 4.70
CA GLY A 149 11.93 18.13 5.19
C GLY A 149 12.28 18.08 6.67
N LEU A 150 11.29 17.78 7.51
CA LEU A 150 11.44 17.63 8.95
C LEU A 150 10.57 16.46 9.44
N ILE A 151 11.14 15.58 10.26
CA ILE A 151 10.42 14.47 10.89
C ILE A 151 10.51 14.60 12.40
N THR A 152 9.37 14.44 13.07
CA THR A 152 9.28 14.31 14.52
C THR A 152 8.71 12.94 14.88
N GLY A 153 9.47 12.15 15.64
CA GLY A 153 8.96 10.95 16.31
C GLY A 153 8.32 11.31 17.66
N ALA A 154 7.16 10.76 17.97
CA ALA A 154 6.48 10.98 19.25
C ALA A 154 6.10 9.66 19.91
N SER A 155 6.55 9.48 21.14
CA SER A 155 6.31 8.27 21.93
C SER A 155 6.58 8.52 23.41
N ALA A 156 6.47 7.48 24.23
CA ALA A 156 6.92 7.52 25.62
C ALA A 156 8.43 7.80 25.67
N LEU A 157 8.89 8.57 26.67
CA LEU A 157 10.30 8.93 26.80
C LEU A 157 11.26 7.72 26.78
N PRO A 158 10.96 6.59 27.45
CA PRO A 158 11.82 5.41 27.38
C PRO A 158 11.94 4.83 25.96
N VAL A 159 10.87 4.86 25.15
CA VAL A 159 10.90 4.40 23.76
C VAL A 159 11.80 5.31 22.92
N ILE A 160 11.67 6.63 23.10
CA ILE A 160 12.52 7.61 22.40
C ILE A 160 14.00 7.36 22.72
N GLN A 161 14.34 7.13 24.00
CA GLN A 161 15.71 6.86 24.42
C GLN A 161 16.29 5.58 23.79
N MET A 162 15.45 4.57 23.51
CA MET A 162 15.90 3.34 22.83
C MET A 162 16.25 3.55 21.35
N ILE A 163 15.60 4.52 20.68
CA ILE A 163 15.70 4.65 19.22
C ILE A 163 16.45 5.90 18.74
N ALA A 164 16.58 6.93 19.58
CA ALA A 164 17.14 8.22 19.18
C ALA A 164 18.58 8.11 18.65
N GLY A 165 19.36 7.16 19.15
CA GLY A 165 20.72 6.89 18.66
C GLY A 165 20.78 6.38 17.22
N ASN A 166 19.68 5.82 16.69
CA ASN A 166 19.59 5.29 15.34
C ASN A 166 19.02 6.29 14.32
N SER A 167 18.51 7.46 14.76
CA SER A 167 17.93 8.47 13.87
C SER A 167 18.21 9.88 14.42
N VAL A 168 19.49 10.27 14.40
CA VAL A 168 19.96 11.52 15.00
C VAL A 168 19.44 12.77 14.30
N GLU A 169 19.00 12.65 13.05
CA GLU A 169 18.41 13.72 12.24
C GLU A 169 16.94 14.01 12.62
N ALA A 170 16.27 13.09 13.33
CA ALA A 170 14.88 13.25 13.74
C ALA A 170 14.76 14.13 15.00
N MET A 171 13.67 14.89 15.07
CA MET A 171 13.22 15.49 16.33
C MET A 171 12.38 14.50 17.11
N TYR A 172 12.28 14.68 18.42
CA TYR A 172 11.46 13.82 19.27
C TYR A 172 10.61 14.62 20.25
N ILE A 173 9.35 14.19 20.42
CA ILE A 173 8.44 14.73 21.42
C ILE A 173 8.07 13.61 22.40
N PRO A 174 8.45 13.72 23.69
CA PRO A 174 7.98 12.80 24.70
C PRO A 174 6.49 13.03 24.95
N LEU A 175 5.72 11.94 24.93
CA LEU A 175 4.31 11.91 25.28
C LEU A 175 4.12 11.19 26.62
N MET A 176 3.04 11.53 27.30
CA MET A 176 2.59 10.87 28.52
C MET A 176 2.21 9.41 28.24
N ASP A 177 2.62 8.54 29.15
CA ASP A 177 2.42 7.10 29.04
C ASP A 177 1.94 6.48 30.36
N THR A 178 1.50 5.23 30.29
CA THR A 178 1.26 4.39 31.46
C THR A 178 1.91 3.04 31.21
N ASN A 179 3.01 2.77 31.93
CA ASN A 179 3.78 1.53 31.82
C ASN A 179 4.32 1.25 30.41
N GLY A 180 4.77 2.28 29.70
CA GLY A 180 5.35 2.20 28.36
C GLY A 180 4.34 2.19 27.21
N TYR A 181 3.09 2.58 27.48
CA TYR A 181 2.01 2.69 26.50
C TYR A 181 1.40 4.09 26.52
N LEU A 182 1.24 4.72 25.36
CA LEU A 182 0.75 6.08 25.24
C LEU A 182 -0.67 6.24 25.81
N ASN A 183 -0.89 7.38 26.49
CA ASN A 183 -2.19 7.79 27.00
C ASN A 183 -2.62 9.13 26.40
N ASN A 184 -3.89 9.47 26.59
CA ASN A 184 -4.53 10.66 26.01
C ASN A 184 -4.40 11.93 26.85
N HIS A 185 -3.46 11.98 27.81
CA HIS A 185 -3.19 13.17 28.62
C HIS A 185 -2.18 14.13 27.96
N SER A 186 -1.59 13.75 26.83
CA SER A 186 -0.68 14.61 26.09
C SER A 186 -1.44 15.54 25.16
N GLU A 187 -1.08 16.82 25.15
CA GLU A 187 -1.52 17.76 24.12
C GLU A 187 -0.52 17.77 22.96
N ILE A 188 -0.99 17.47 21.75
CA ILE A 188 -0.18 17.49 20.54
C ILE A 188 -0.65 18.65 19.66
N SER A 189 0.27 19.56 19.34
CA SER A 189 -0.01 20.70 18.46
C SER A 189 0.03 20.27 16.98
N PHE A 190 -1.01 19.56 16.51
CA PHE A 190 -1.09 19.05 15.14
C PHE A 190 -0.99 20.12 14.05
N GLY A 191 -1.38 21.37 14.35
CA GLY A 191 -1.27 22.49 13.42
C GLY A 191 0.16 22.90 13.05
N ALA A 192 1.18 22.34 13.72
CA ALA A 192 2.59 22.53 13.37
C ALA A 192 3.09 21.58 12.27
N TYR A 193 2.27 20.60 11.86
CA TYR A 193 2.62 19.53 10.95
C TYR A 193 1.74 19.54 9.71
N ASP A 194 2.34 19.20 8.58
CA ASP A 194 1.65 19.08 7.29
C ASP A 194 0.93 17.73 7.17
N ALA A 195 1.41 16.70 7.88
CA ALA A 195 0.75 15.41 8.01
C ALA A 195 1.24 14.65 9.26
N ALA A 196 0.46 13.66 9.71
CA ALA A 196 0.86 12.75 10.79
C ALA A 196 0.62 11.28 10.44
N ALA A 197 1.38 10.38 11.04
CA ALA A 197 1.18 8.94 10.99
C ALA A 197 1.03 8.40 12.41
N ILE A 198 0.13 7.43 12.62
CA ILE A 198 -0.13 6.82 13.92
C ILE A 198 -0.41 5.32 13.80
N GLY A 199 0.07 4.56 14.78
CA GLY A 199 -0.40 3.18 15.01
C GLY A 199 0.69 2.11 15.01
N MET A 200 1.84 2.41 14.40
CA MET A 200 3.00 1.52 14.31
C MET A 200 3.51 1.19 15.72
N GLY A 201 3.30 -0.05 16.16
CA GLY A 201 3.73 -0.53 17.46
C GLY A 201 3.11 0.17 18.67
N LEU A 202 1.88 0.68 18.60
CA LEU A 202 1.22 1.31 19.77
C LEU A 202 0.88 0.32 20.89
N GLY A 203 0.69 -0.95 20.55
CA GLY A 203 0.12 -1.95 21.45
C GLY A 203 -1.41 -1.86 21.53
N ARG A 204 -2.02 -2.99 21.87
CA ARG A 204 -3.49 -3.19 21.87
C ARG A 204 -4.06 -3.11 23.28
N LYS A 205 -3.94 -1.94 23.91
CA LYS A 205 -4.48 -1.67 25.25
C LYS A 205 -5.64 -0.68 25.15
N LYS A 206 -6.51 -0.66 26.17
CA LYS A 206 -7.62 0.31 26.21
C LYS A 206 -7.11 1.76 26.21
N ILE A 207 -6.03 2.03 26.94
CA ILE A 207 -5.42 3.35 27.01
C ILE A 207 -4.90 3.86 25.66
N THR A 208 -4.37 2.95 24.82
CA THR A 208 -3.89 3.30 23.48
C THR A 208 -5.04 3.45 22.49
N LYS A 209 -6.18 2.78 22.71
CA LYS A 209 -7.44 3.07 22.00
C LYS A 209 -7.92 4.50 22.28
N ASP A 210 -7.97 4.89 23.54
CA ASP A 210 -8.41 6.23 23.97
C ASP A 210 -7.47 7.31 23.41
N PHE A 211 -6.19 6.99 23.26
CA PHE A 211 -5.21 7.83 22.57
C PHE A 211 -5.47 7.96 21.06
N VAL A 212 -5.72 6.86 20.35
CA VAL A 212 -6.08 6.90 18.91
C VAL A 212 -7.36 7.72 18.69
N ALA A 213 -8.38 7.53 19.52
CA ALA A 213 -9.61 8.33 19.48
C ALA A 213 -9.34 9.83 19.71
N HIS A 214 -8.45 10.16 20.65
CA HIS A 214 -8.01 11.54 20.87
C HIS A 214 -7.35 12.13 19.63
N VAL A 215 -6.39 11.43 19.01
CA VAL A 215 -5.71 11.89 17.79
C VAL A 215 -6.69 12.07 16.62
N MET A 216 -7.62 11.14 16.42
CA MET A 216 -8.67 11.29 15.41
C MET A 216 -9.56 12.51 15.63
N LYS A 217 -9.76 12.92 16.88
CA LYS A 217 -10.57 14.10 17.22
C LYS A 217 -9.79 15.42 17.09
N THR A 218 -8.51 15.43 17.43
CA THR A 218 -7.72 16.67 17.57
C THR A 218 -6.78 16.95 16.40
N ALA A 219 -6.46 15.97 15.56
CA ALA A 219 -5.56 16.17 14.44
C ALA A 219 -6.18 17.03 13.34
N THR A 220 -5.57 18.19 13.09
CA THR A 220 -5.96 19.19 12.08
C THR A 220 -5.11 19.13 10.80
N CYS A 221 -4.60 17.95 10.47
CA CYS A 221 -3.85 17.67 9.25
C CYS A 221 -4.24 16.28 8.73
N PRO A 222 -3.86 15.91 7.49
CA PRO A 222 -3.96 14.54 7.01
C PRO A 222 -3.31 13.55 7.97
N ILE A 223 -3.97 12.42 8.23
CA ILE A 223 -3.43 11.36 9.07
C ILE A 223 -3.34 10.03 8.33
N ILE A 224 -2.28 9.28 8.60
CA ILE A 224 -2.11 7.88 8.18
C ILE A 224 -2.27 7.00 9.42
N ILE A 225 -3.14 6.00 9.36
CA ILE A 225 -3.40 5.04 10.44
C ILE A 225 -2.94 3.65 9.97
N ASP A 226 -1.99 3.05 10.67
CA ASP A 226 -1.42 1.73 10.35
C ASP A 226 -1.36 0.81 11.58
N GLY A 227 -1.16 -0.49 11.35
CA GLY A 227 -0.87 -1.47 12.40
C GLY A 227 -1.87 -1.48 13.55
N ASP A 228 -1.39 -1.31 14.80
CA ASP A 228 -2.27 -1.29 15.98
C ASP A 228 -3.25 -0.11 15.97
N GLY A 229 -2.96 0.96 15.23
CA GLY A 229 -3.90 2.04 14.97
C GLY A 229 -5.16 1.53 14.27
N LEU A 230 -5.03 0.62 13.30
CA LEU A 230 -6.16 0.00 12.60
C LEU A 230 -6.95 -0.94 13.50
N TYR A 231 -6.26 -1.66 14.40
CA TYR A 231 -6.92 -2.47 15.43
C TYR A 231 -7.86 -1.62 16.29
N HIS A 232 -7.39 -0.46 16.76
CA HIS A 232 -8.22 0.46 17.53
C HIS A 232 -9.29 1.13 16.68
N LEU A 233 -8.98 1.47 15.43
CA LEU A 233 -9.90 2.08 14.47
C LEU A 233 -11.12 1.21 14.20
N SER A 234 -11.00 -0.12 14.21
CA SER A 234 -12.15 -1.03 14.04
C SER A 234 -13.29 -0.77 15.03
N GLN A 235 -12.99 -0.19 16.20
CA GLN A 235 -13.96 0.16 17.23
C GLN A 235 -14.41 1.64 17.16
N LEU A 236 -13.85 2.42 16.24
CA LEU A 236 -14.01 3.87 16.09
C LEU A 236 -14.42 4.27 14.67
N LEU A 237 -14.84 3.31 13.84
CA LEU A 237 -15.23 3.55 12.44
C LEU A 237 -16.23 4.70 12.24
N PRO A 238 -17.26 4.88 13.09
CA PRO A 238 -18.19 6.01 12.94
C PRO A 238 -17.51 7.39 13.04
N ASP A 239 -16.37 7.48 13.72
CA ASP A 239 -15.65 8.74 13.94
C ASP A 239 -14.84 9.17 12.71
N LEU A 240 -14.61 8.28 11.73
CA LEU A 240 -13.88 8.60 10.50
C LEU A 240 -14.58 9.70 9.70
N ASN A 241 -15.90 9.59 9.53
CA ASN A 241 -16.70 10.55 8.77
C ASN A 241 -16.82 11.92 9.46
N ALA A 242 -16.49 12.02 10.75
CA ALA A 242 -16.52 13.28 11.48
C ALA A 242 -15.26 14.13 11.29
N ARG A 243 -14.19 13.57 10.69
CA ARG A 243 -12.94 14.29 10.47
C ARG A 243 -13.05 15.25 9.29
N ALA A 244 -12.64 16.50 9.51
CA ALA A 244 -12.55 17.51 8.46
C ALA A 244 -11.34 17.33 7.52
N TYR A 245 -10.33 16.59 7.96
CA TYR A 245 -9.07 16.37 7.23
C TYR A 245 -8.97 14.93 6.76
N SER A 246 -8.28 14.73 5.63
CA SER A 246 -8.13 13.43 5.00
C SER A 246 -7.54 12.38 5.96
N THR A 247 -8.05 11.16 5.85
CA THR A 247 -7.53 10.00 6.59
C THR A 247 -7.13 8.93 5.60
N VAL A 248 -5.94 8.37 5.80
CA VAL A 248 -5.39 7.25 5.04
C VAL A 248 -5.32 6.06 5.98
N ILE A 249 -5.80 4.91 5.54
CA ILE A 249 -5.62 3.64 6.24
C ILE A 249 -4.79 2.69 5.38
N THR A 250 -3.93 1.89 6.00
CA THR A 250 -2.99 1.01 5.29
C THR A 250 -3.17 -0.47 5.65
N PRO A 251 -4.39 -1.05 5.57
CA PRO A 251 -4.61 -2.42 6.03
C PRO A 251 -3.93 -3.45 5.13
N HIS A 252 -3.36 -4.50 5.72
CA HIS A 252 -3.19 -5.78 5.03
C HIS A 252 -4.52 -6.55 4.98
N PRO A 253 -4.67 -7.66 4.23
CA PRO A 253 -5.96 -8.34 4.06
C PRO A 253 -6.61 -8.77 5.38
N GLY A 254 -5.80 -9.24 6.36
CA GLY A 254 -6.28 -9.50 7.72
C GLY A 254 -6.81 -8.29 8.50
N GLU A 255 -6.15 -7.13 8.42
CA GLU A 255 -6.62 -5.89 9.02
C GLU A 255 -7.89 -5.39 8.33
N MET A 256 -7.94 -5.50 7.00
CA MET A 256 -9.15 -5.14 6.23
C MET A 256 -10.34 -6.03 6.59
N ALA A 257 -10.12 -7.34 6.71
CA ALA A 257 -11.13 -8.31 7.13
C ALA A 257 -11.66 -7.97 8.53
N MET A 258 -10.78 -7.60 9.46
CA MET A 258 -11.15 -7.12 10.79
C MET A 258 -11.97 -5.83 10.75
N LEU A 259 -11.58 -4.85 9.93
CA LEU A 259 -12.31 -3.58 9.78
C LEU A 259 -13.71 -3.78 9.19
N LEU A 260 -13.86 -4.74 8.27
CA LEU A 260 -15.13 -5.06 7.61
C LEU A 260 -16.00 -6.06 8.39
N GLY A 261 -15.44 -6.79 9.35
CA GLY A 261 -16.14 -7.87 10.04
C GLY A 261 -16.40 -9.11 9.17
N ILE A 262 -15.52 -9.37 8.19
CA ILE A 262 -15.61 -10.51 7.26
C ILE A 262 -14.35 -11.37 7.33
N THR A 263 -14.27 -12.45 6.55
CA THR A 263 -13.08 -13.30 6.48
C THR A 263 -12.01 -12.77 5.53
N ILE A 264 -10.75 -13.17 5.74
CA ILE A 264 -9.64 -12.84 4.82
C ILE A 264 -9.92 -13.38 3.42
N ARG A 265 -10.52 -14.57 3.32
CA ARG A 265 -10.89 -15.19 2.06
C ARG A 265 -11.85 -14.30 1.27
N GLU A 266 -12.86 -13.74 1.92
CA GLU A 266 -13.80 -12.82 1.26
C GLU A 266 -13.07 -11.56 0.75
N VAL A 267 -12.21 -10.95 1.57
CA VAL A 267 -11.41 -9.78 1.13
C VAL A 267 -10.58 -10.11 -0.10
N LEU A 268 -9.86 -11.24 -0.11
CA LEU A 268 -8.98 -11.63 -1.21
C LEU A 268 -9.74 -12.02 -2.48
N GLN A 269 -11.02 -12.36 -2.39
CA GLN A 269 -11.86 -12.66 -3.56
C GLN A 269 -12.33 -11.41 -4.28
N LYS A 270 -12.56 -10.31 -3.53
CA LYS A 270 -13.09 -9.05 -4.06
C LYS A 270 -12.34 -7.82 -3.53
N PRO A 271 -10.99 -7.79 -3.60
CA PRO A 271 -10.22 -6.74 -2.94
C PRO A 271 -10.48 -5.35 -3.54
N PHE A 272 -10.78 -5.24 -4.84
CA PHE A 272 -11.09 -3.95 -5.47
C PHE A 272 -12.43 -3.40 -4.97
N GLN A 273 -13.46 -4.22 -4.92
CA GLN A 273 -14.80 -3.87 -4.44
C GLN A 273 -14.74 -3.49 -2.96
N TYR A 274 -14.16 -4.32 -2.11
CA TYR A 274 -14.13 -4.04 -0.67
C TYR A 274 -13.30 -2.80 -0.32
N ALA A 275 -12.17 -2.58 -0.99
CA ALA A 275 -11.39 -1.35 -0.79
C ALA A 275 -12.18 -0.11 -1.23
N LYS A 276 -12.88 -0.19 -2.38
CA LYS A 276 -13.74 0.88 -2.90
C LYS A 276 -14.91 1.20 -1.97
N GLU A 277 -15.66 0.19 -1.57
CA GLU A 277 -16.81 0.35 -0.68
C GLU A 277 -16.40 0.97 0.65
N PHE A 278 -15.30 0.51 1.25
CA PHE A 278 -14.80 1.07 2.50
C PHE A 278 -14.36 2.54 2.34
N ALA A 279 -13.60 2.85 1.29
CA ALA A 279 -13.14 4.20 1.00
C ALA A 279 -14.32 5.18 0.85
N GLN A 280 -15.34 4.78 0.10
CA GLN A 280 -16.54 5.60 -0.14
C GLN A 280 -17.42 5.73 1.11
N THR A 281 -17.59 4.64 1.88
CA THR A 281 -18.45 4.63 3.08
C THR A 281 -17.90 5.52 4.19
N TYR A 282 -16.58 5.52 4.38
CA TYR A 282 -15.91 6.26 5.45
C TYR A 282 -15.18 7.52 4.98
N SER A 283 -15.30 7.87 3.69
CA SER A 283 -14.63 9.03 3.08
C SER A 283 -13.11 9.05 3.32
N VAL A 284 -12.46 7.88 3.23
CA VAL A 284 -11.03 7.70 3.50
C VAL A 284 -10.25 7.20 2.28
N TYR A 285 -8.95 7.39 2.30
CA TYR A 285 -8.04 6.68 1.40
C TYR A 285 -7.72 5.31 1.98
N VAL A 286 -7.79 4.27 1.14
CA VAL A 286 -7.46 2.90 1.52
C VAL A 286 -6.26 2.42 0.72
N VAL A 287 -5.20 2.01 1.41
CA VAL A 287 -4.02 1.36 0.83
C VAL A 287 -4.08 -0.10 1.26
N LEU A 288 -4.76 -0.93 0.49
CA LEU A 288 -4.89 -2.36 0.76
C LEU A 288 -3.60 -3.07 0.33
N LYS A 289 -2.76 -3.38 1.32
CA LYS A 289 -1.44 -4.00 1.13
C LYS A 289 -1.59 -5.42 0.59
N GLY A 290 -0.69 -5.81 -0.31
CA GLY A 290 -0.62 -7.15 -0.91
C GLY A 290 0.45 -7.19 -2.01
N ARG A 291 0.61 -8.33 -2.71
CA ARG A 291 1.53 -8.44 -3.86
C ARG A 291 1.28 -7.36 -4.89
N TYR A 292 0.00 -7.09 -5.16
CA TYR A 292 -0.48 -5.95 -5.92
C TYR A 292 -1.25 -5.04 -4.96
N THR A 293 -0.63 -3.95 -4.52
CA THR A 293 -1.25 -3.06 -3.55
C THR A 293 -2.30 -2.19 -4.23
N ILE A 294 -3.52 -2.15 -3.69
CA ILE A 294 -4.63 -1.36 -4.24
C ILE A 294 -4.76 -0.07 -3.42
N ILE A 295 -4.58 1.07 -4.07
CA ILE A 295 -4.75 2.40 -3.49
C ILE A 295 -6.08 2.97 -3.99
N THR A 296 -7.01 3.22 -3.07
CA THR A 296 -8.37 3.68 -3.37
C THR A 296 -8.60 5.04 -2.73
N ALA A 297 -9.03 6.01 -3.52
CA ALA A 297 -9.44 7.33 -3.05
C ALA A 297 -10.91 7.34 -2.57
N PRO A 298 -11.33 8.35 -1.76
CA PRO A 298 -12.71 8.47 -1.28
C PRO A 298 -13.79 8.53 -2.37
N ASP A 299 -13.43 9.00 -3.57
CA ASP A 299 -14.33 9.06 -4.73
C ASP A 299 -14.44 7.71 -5.48
N GLY A 300 -13.69 6.69 -5.05
CA GLY A 300 -13.64 5.37 -5.66
C GLY A 300 -12.67 5.23 -6.82
N VAL A 301 -11.83 6.24 -7.10
CA VAL A 301 -10.70 6.11 -8.02
C VAL A 301 -9.68 5.14 -7.44
N GLN A 302 -9.19 4.20 -8.26
CA GLN A 302 -8.26 3.16 -7.83
C GLN A 302 -6.97 3.18 -8.64
N ARG A 303 -5.87 2.93 -7.94
CA ARG A 303 -4.53 2.74 -8.50
C ARG A 303 -3.98 1.42 -8.00
N LEU A 304 -3.26 0.71 -8.86
CA LEU A 304 -2.63 -0.55 -8.50
C LEU A 304 -1.11 -0.38 -8.56
N ASN A 305 -0.41 -0.74 -7.49
CA ASN A 305 1.04 -0.78 -7.47
C ASN A 305 1.54 -2.21 -7.75
N PRO A 306 2.24 -2.44 -8.88
CA PRO A 306 2.72 -3.77 -9.25
C PRO A 306 4.13 -4.10 -8.71
N THR A 307 4.86 -3.13 -8.17
CA THR A 307 6.22 -3.32 -7.65
C THR A 307 6.23 -4.04 -6.30
N GLY A 308 7.36 -4.62 -5.95
CA GLY A 308 7.59 -5.36 -4.71
C GLY A 308 7.59 -6.87 -4.95
N ASN A 309 8.18 -7.59 -4.01
CA ASN A 309 8.36 -9.04 -4.11
C ASN A 309 8.05 -9.73 -2.78
N ALA A 310 8.17 -11.06 -2.74
CA ALA A 310 7.75 -11.83 -1.58
C ALA A 310 8.59 -11.49 -0.32
N GLY A 311 9.80 -10.95 -0.47
CA GLY A 311 10.67 -10.54 0.63
C GLY A 311 10.10 -9.42 1.50
N LEU A 312 9.12 -8.67 1.00
CA LEU A 312 8.39 -7.68 1.79
C LEU A 312 7.43 -8.30 2.82
N SER A 313 7.16 -9.61 2.73
CA SER A 313 6.24 -10.34 3.62
C SER A 313 6.87 -10.65 4.99
N LYS A 314 7.47 -9.65 5.64
CA LYS A 314 8.10 -9.73 6.95
C LYS A 314 7.69 -8.57 7.85
N GLY A 315 7.83 -8.78 9.16
CA GLY A 315 7.59 -7.74 10.16
C GLY A 315 8.47 -6.52 9.90
N GLY A 316 7.89 -5.33 10.03
CA GLY A 316 8.58 -4.05 9.81
C GLY A 316 8.39 -3.42 8.44
N SER A 317 8.10 -4.19 7.38
CA SER A 317 7.89 -3.63 6.02
C SER A 317 6.72 -2.62 5.99
N GLY A 318 5.65 -2.90 6.73
CA GLY A 318 4.52 -1.97 6.88
C GLY A 318 4.92 -0.65 7.55
N ASP A 319 5.74 -0.71 8.60
CA ASP A 319 6.24 0.47 9.30
C ASP A 319 7.10 1.34 8.37
N VAL A 320 7.94 0.71 7.55
CA VAL A 320 8.73 1.38 6.51
C VAL A 320 7.81 2.07 5.50
N LEU A 321 6.83 1.36 4.96
CA LEU A 321 5.86 1.94 4.02
C LEU A 321 5.15 3.15 4.62
N THR A 322 4.73 3.09 5.89
CA THR A 322 4.06 4.21 6.56
C THR A 322 4.97 5.42 6.70
N GLY A 323 6.26 5.22 6.99
CA GLY A 323 7.26 6.29 6.96
C GLY A 323 7.44 6.94 5.59
N ILE A 324 7.56 6.11 4.53
CA ILE A 324 7.65 6.58 3.14
C ILE A 324 6.39 7.38 2.77
N MET A 325 5.21 6.85 3.12
CA MET A 325 3.92 7.51 2.87
C MET A 325 3.85 8.87 3.54
N LEU A 326 4.20 8.97 4.82
CA LEU A 326 4.18 10.25 5.51
C LEU A 326 5.04 11.29 4.80
N ALA A 327 6.25 10.90 4.38
CA ALA A 327 7.16 11.79 3.68
C ALA A 327 6.58 12.29 2.35
N MET A 328 5.84 11.45 1.62
CA MET A 328 5.19 11.84 0.37
C MET A 328 3.96 12.72 0.60
N VAL A 329 3.12 12.37 1.58
CA VAL A 329 1.84 13.03 1.88
C VAL A 329 2.04 14.47 2.33
N MET A 330 3.13 14.77 3.05
CA MET A 330 3.43 16.12 3.52
C MET A 330 4.06 17.04 2.46
N GLN A 331 4.33 16.53 1.25
CA GLN A 331 4.91 17.31 0.16
C GLN A 331 3.84 17.83 -0.81
N LYS A 332 4.21 18.79 -1.66
CA LYS A 332 3.30 19.43 -2.63
C LYS A 332 2.95 18.49 -3.80
N GLN A 333 1.92 17.68 -3.62
CA GLN A 333 1.33 16.82 -4.66
C GLN A 333 -0.11 16.43 -4.25
N SER A 334 -0.84 15.72 -5.12
CA SER A 334 -2.13 15.17 -4.72
C SER A 334 -1.94 14.03 -3.73
N LEU A 335 -2.91 13.82 -2.82
CA LEU A 335 -2.82 12.76 -1.82
C LEU A 335 -2.81 11.37 -2.47
N LEU A 336 -3.58 11.16 -3.54
CA LEU A 336 -3.57 9.89 -4.27
C LEU A 336 -2.19 9.61 -4.89
N ASP A 337 -1.59 10.61 -5.56
CA ASP A 337 -0.28 10.44 -6.18
C ASP A 337 0.81 10.19 -5.13
N ALA A 338 0.76 10.91 -3.99
CA ALA A 338 1.67 10.69 -2.86
C ALA A 338 1.65 9.24 -2.37
N LEU A 339 0.46 8.66 -2.18
CA LEU A 339 0.30 7.28 -1.73
C LEU A 339 0.79 6.28 -2.76
N CYS A 340 0.51 6.52 -4.05
CA CYS A 340 0.97 5.65 -5.12
C CYS A 340 2.50 5.68 -5.27
N ASN A 341 3.10 6.88 -5.22
CA ASN A 341 4.56 7.07 -5.24
C ASN A 341 5.23 6.38 -4.05
N ALA A 342 4.63 6.47 -2.86
CA ALA A 342 5.14 5.79 -1.67
C ALA A 342 5.12 4.26 -1.82
N CYS A 343 4.01 3.68 -2.29
CA CYS A 343 3.92 2.24 -2.55
C CYS A 343 4.92 1.78 -3.61
N PHE A 344 5.09 2.56 -4.68
CA PHE A 344 6.05 2.26 -5.74
C PHE A 344 7.48 2.28 -5.22
N ILE A 345 7.87 3.33 -4.49
CA ILE A 345 9.23 3.46 -3.95
C ILE A 345 9.54 2.32 -2.98
N HIS A 346 8.57 1.95 -2.13
CA HIS A 346 8.71 0.83 -1.21
C HIS A 346 8.91 -0.51 -1.96
N GLY A 347 8.05 -0.80 -2.94
CA GLY A 347 8.14 -2.04 -3.72
C GLY A 347 9.40 -2.11 -4.58
N MET A 348 9.68 -1.05 -5.34
CA MET A 348 10.86 -0.96 -6.20
C MET A 348 12.16 -1.07 -5.39
N SER A 349 12.18 -0.55 -4.16
CA SER A 349 13.35 -0.72 -3.28
C SER A 349 13.62 -2.19 -2.98
N ALA A 350 12.58 -2.99 -2.70
CA ALA A 350 12.74 -4.42 -2.48
C ALA A 350 13.17 -5.14 -3.78
N ASP A 351 12.58 -4.80 -4.92
CA ASP A 351 12.89 -5.43 -6.21
C ASP A 351 14.36 -5.21 -6.59
N LEU A 352 14.84 -3.98 -6.50
CA LEU A 352 16.23 -3.64 -6.80
C LEU A 352 17.22 -4.31 -5.84
N LEU A 353 16.86 -4.47 -4.57
CA LEU A 353 17.72 -5.15 -3.59
C LEU A 353 17.83 -6.65 -3.85
N VAL A 354 16.72 -7.30 -4.19
CA VAL A 354 16.70 -8.73 -4.55
C VAL A 354 17.43 -8.98 -5.88
N GLN A 355 17.33 -8.04 -6.82
CA GLN A 355 18.04 -8.15 -8.10
C GLN A 355 19.57 -8.12 -7.92
N ASP A 356 20.08 -7.34 -6.96
CA ASP A 356 21.53 -7.12 -6.86
C ASP A 356 22.23 -7.94 -5.78
N GLN A 357 21.67 -7.99 -4.57
CA GLN A 357 22.44 -8.36 -3.37
C GLN A 357 21.70 -9.29 -2.39
N HIS A 358 20.38 -9.39 -2.49
CA HIS A 358 19.55 -10.16 -1.56
C HIS A 358 18.74 -11.24 -2.27
N SER A 359 18.26 -12.20 -1.49
CA SER A 359 17.14 -13.07 -1.86
C SER A 359 15.84 -12.53 -1.28
N GLU A 360 14.70 -13.07 -1.70
CA GLU A 360 13.43 -12.79 -1.03
C GLU A 360 13.41 -13.31 0.43
N HIS A 361 14.29 -14.24 0.79
CA HIS A 361 14.30 -14.87 2.11
C HIS A 361 15.06 -14.10 3.18
N ASP A 362 16.09 -13.32 2.83
CA ASP A 362 16.96 -12.60 3.78
C ASP A 362 16.65 -11.10 3.86
N LEU A 363 15.98 -10.52 2.86
CA LEU A 363 15.62 -9.10 2.83
C LEU A 363 14.96 -8.61 4.14
N LEU A 364 15.54 -7.61 4.81
CA LEU A 364 15.00 -6.99 6.02
C LEU A 364 14.37 -5.62 5.73
N ALA A 365 13.49 -5.16 6.62
CA ALA A 365 12.93 -3.81 6.54
C ALA A 365 14.01 -2.71 6.57
N SER A 366 15.09 -2.90 7.33
CA SER A 366 16.25 -1.99 7.34
C SER A 366 16.98 -1.92 5.99
N ASP A 367 17.01 -3.03 5.25
CA ASP A 367 17.62 -3.06 3.92
C ASP A 367 16.75 -2.29 2.94
N VAL A 368 15.43 -2.48 3.00
CA VAL A 368 14.46 -1.69 2.22
C VAL A 368 14.62 -0.19 2.51
N ILE A 369 14.77 0.22 3.77
CA ILE A 369 15.06 1.61 4.13
C ILE A 369 16.32 2.12 3.40
N ASN A 370 17.39 1.32 3.38
CA ASN A 370 18.63 1.70 2.70
C ASN A 370 18.48 1.77 1.17
N GLY A 371 17.70 0.84 0.59
CA GLY A 371 17.43 0.75 -0.84
C GLY A 371 16.63 1.93 -1.42
N ILE A 372 15.88 2.68 -0.59
CA ILE A 372 15.14 3.89 -1.02
C ILE A 372 16.04 4.85 -1.82
N THR A 373 17.29 5.04 -1.38
CA THR A 373 18.26 5.92 -2.05
C THR A 373 18.52 5.49 -3.49
N ARG A 374 18.56 4.18 -3.73
CA ARG A 374 18.80 3.61 -5.06
C ARG A 374 17.60 3.82 -5.97
N VAL A 375 16.38 3.69 -5.45
CA VAL A 375 15.16 3.99 -6.20
C VAL A 375 15.17 5.42 -6.71
N TYR A 376 15.47 6.41 -5.85
CA TYR A 376 15.57 7.81 -6.29
C TYR A 376 16.63 8.02 -7.36
N ARG A 377 17.80 7.38 -7.25
CA ARG A 377 18.84 7.47 -8.29
C ARG A 377 18.36 6.89 -9.61
N ALA A 378 17.68 5.75 -9.60
CA ALA A 378 17.15 5.10 -10.80
C ALA A 378 16.07 5.98 -11.48
N ILE A 379 15.15 6.56 -10.70
CA ILE A 379 14.11 7.46 -11.23
C ILE A 379 14.77 8.72 -11.84
N LEU A 380 15.75 9.32 -11.14
CA LEU A 380 16.40 10.55 -11.61
C LEU A 380 17.38 10.33 -12.77
N SER A 381 17.90 9.12 -12.98
CA SER A 381 18.77 8.81 -14.13
C SER A 381 18.00 8.48 -15.40
N SER A 382 16.67 8.30 -15.31
CA SER A 382 15.82 7.87 -16.44
C SER A 382 15.18 9.06 -17.18
N GLY A 383 15.29 10.28 -16.64
CA GLY A 383 14.86 11.54 -17.26
C GLY A 383 16.03 12.43 -17.62
#